data_AF-A0A1G2C7Y9-F1
#
_entry.id   AF-A0A1G2C7Y9-F1
#
_cell.length_a   1.000
_cell.length_b   1.000
_cell.length_c   1.000
_cell.angle_alpha   90.00
_cell.angle_beta   90.00
_cell.angle_gamma   90.00
#
_symmetry.space_group_name_H-M   'P 1'
#
loop_
_entity.id
_entity.type
_entity.pdbx_description
1 polymer ?
#
loop_
_entity_poly.entity_id
_entity_poly.type
_entity_poly.pdbx_seq_one_letter_code
_entity_poly.pdbx_strand_id
1 'polypeptide(L)'
;MLKSLQSSKKRFGARLRTQQKGVVMLAPMFWFLLVAVAVSVAALVLMVPNPKNKKAYRAAPTCGWFLIAAAVLSPLYYEFPNPTFSNVVTFENGVATYHPYGTFTLGREFSVFPCETRVESAISFLTENPKVRRVSYEVSAHVADLKKFYANADRRKRWGAGSSFDTTLNAEMLERGAEFGTTHGEIGRVVLSALYEFNDEHARDLGRFFNPLDPDQQTEFKRLLGGFINTRLKGDGIAIEVKRFTLE
;
A
#
# COMPACT_ATOMS: atom_id res chain seq x y z
N MET A 1 -3.01 1.00 38.15
CA MET A 1 -2.84 2.13 37.21
C MET A 1 -2.79 1.72 35.73
N LEU A 2 -2.14 0.60 35.34
CA LEU A 2 -2.00 0.18 33.93
C LEU A 2 -3.29 -0.23 33.18
N LYS A 3 -4.32 -0.75 33.87
CA LYS A 3 -5.59 -1.14 33.23
C LYS A 3 -6.44 0.06 32.75
N SER A 4 -6.24 1.25 33.34
CA SER A 4 -6.95 2.48 32.97
C SER A 4 -6.48 3.06 31.62
N LEU A 5 -5.17 2.99 31.35
CA LEU A 5 -4.57 3.52 30.12
C LEU A 5 -4.88 2.65 28.88
N GLN A 6 -5.01 1.33 29.04
CA GLN A 6 -5.38 0.42 27.93
C GLN A 6 -6.86 0.59 27.51
N SER A 7 -7.74 0.88 28.46
CA SER A 7 -9.17 1.18 28.20
C SER A 7 -9.34 2.49 27.42
N SER A 8 -8.57 3.52 27.77
CA SER A 8 -8.59 4.83 27.10
C SER A 8 -8.08 4.76 25.65
N LYS A 9 -6.97 4.06 25.39
CA LYS A 9 -6.45 3.86 24.02
C LYS A 9 -7.41 3.09 23.12
N LYS A 10 -8.10 2.06 23.63
CA LYS A 10 -9.11 1.32 22.86
C LYS A 10 -10.32 2.18 22.50
N ARG A 11 -10.80 3.04 23.42
CA ARG A 11 -11.95 3.93 23.15
C ARG A 11 -11.60 5.07 22.20
N PHE A 12 -10.38 5.61 22.26
CA PHE A 12 -9.92 6.68 21.35
C PHE A 12 -9.71 6.15 19.93
N GLY A 13 -9.10 4.96 19.79
CA GLY A 13 -8.94 4.30 18.49
C GLY A 13 -10.27 3.87 17.85
N ALA A 14 -11.27 3.47 18.66
CA ALA A 14 -12.60 3.16 18.15
C ALA A 14 -13.35 4.40 17.64
N ARG A 15 -13.25 5.56 18.32
CA ARG A 15 -13.86 6.84 17.89
C ARG A 15 -13.21 7.40 16.62
N LEU A 16 -11.89 7.28 16.47
CA LEU A 16 -11.19 7.68 15.25
C LEU A 16 -11.55 6.77 14.05
N ARG A 17 -11.70 5.46 14.27
CA ARG A 17 -12.15 4.51 13.23
C ARG A 17 -13.58 4.80 12.75
N THR A 18 -14.51 5.21 13.61
CA THR A 18 -15.88 5.57 13.19
C THR A 18 -15.95 6.93 12.50
N GLN A 19 -15.15 7.92 12.92
CA GLN A 19 -15.07 9.19 12.18
C GLN A 19 -14.38 9.03 10.81
N GLN A 20 -13.32 8.24 10.70
CA GLN A 20 -12.64 7.99 9.42
C GLN A 20 -13.48 7.17 8.45
N LYS A 21 -14.22 6.14 8.90
CA LYS A 21 -15.14 5.39 8.03
C LYS A 21 -16.26 6.30 7.48
N GLY A 22 -16.72 7.27 8.27
CA GLY A 22 -17.69 8.26 7.81
C GLY A 22 -17.16 9.14 6.68
N VAL A 23 -15.96 9.71 6.84
CA VAL A 23 -15.39 10.65 5.85
C VAL A 23 -14.93 9.95 4.56
N VAL A 24 -14.37 8.74 4.65
CA VAL A 24 -13.88 7.98 3.49
C VAL A 24 -15.04 7.42 2.63
N MET A 25 -16.21 7.13 3.21
CA MET A 25 -17.39 6.74 2.43
C MET A 25 -18.19 7.93 1.88
N LEU A 26 -18.11 9.10 2.52
CA LEU A 26 -18.92 10.26 2.13
C LEU A 26 -18.59 10.79 0.73
N ALA A 27 -17.32 10.80 0.31
CA ALA A 27 -16.92 11.35 -0.99
C ALA A 27 -17.40 10.51 -2.20
N PRO A 28 -17.16 9.17 -2.28
CA PRO A 28 -17.70 8.37 -3.37
C PRO A 28 -19.24 8.29 -3.31
N MET A 29 -19.84 8.22 -2.11
CA MET A 29 -21.31 8.30 -1.99
C MET A 29 -21.85 9.64 -2.47
N PHE A 30 -21.18 10.75 -2.21
CA PHE A 30 -21.57 12.08 -2.70
C PHE A 30 -21.46 12.18 -4.23
N TRP A 31 -20.42 11.58 -4.82
CA TRP A 31 -20.29 11.51 -6.28
C TRP A 31 -21.36 10.62 -6.92
N PHE A 32 -21.60 9.43 -6.38
CA PHE A 32 -22.70 8.55 -6.81
C PHE A 32 -24.07 9.21 -6.64
N LEU A 33 -24.29 9.94 -5.54
CA LEU A 33 -25.52 10.69 -5.31
C LEU A 33 -25.68 11.82 -6.35
N LEU A 34 -24.63 12.57 -6.65
CA LEU A 34 -24.64 13.62 -7.68
C LEU A 34 -24.95 13.05 -9.07
N VAL A 35 -24.31 11.94 -9.44
CA VAL A 35 -24.57 11.26 -10.73
C VAL A 35 -25.98 10.69 -10.76
N ALA A 36 -26.44 10.02 -9.70
CA ALA A 36 -27.79 9.46 -9.61
C ALA A 36 -28.87 10.55 -9.68
N VAL A 37 -28.67 11.69 -9.02
CA VAL A 37 -29.57 12.86 -9.10
C VAL A 37 -29.57 13.43 -10.51
N ALA A 38 -28.40 13.60 -11.14
CA ALA A 38 -28.32 14.13 -12.50
C ALA A 38 -29.00 13.22 -13.53
N VAL A 39 -28.81 11.90 -13.43
CA VAL A 39 -29.47 10.90 -14.29
C VAL A 39 -30.97 10.86 -14.04
N SER A 40 -31.40 10.91 -12.78
CA SER A 40 -32.84 10.91 -12.43
C SER A 40 -33.55 12.16 -12.95
N VAL A 41 -32.91 13.33 -12.85
CA VAL A 41 -33.46 14.58 -13.39
C VAL A 41 -33.50 14.55 -14.91
N ALA A 42 -32.46 14.02 -15.58
CA ALA A 42 -32.45 13.86 -17.04
C ALA A 42 -33.54 12.90 -17.53
N ALA A 43 -33.72 11.76 -16.84
CA ALA A 43 -34.79 10.80 -17.14
C ALA A 43 -36.18 11.42 -16.96
N LEU A 44 -36.37 12.22 -15.89
CA LEU A 44 -37.64 12.90 -15.61
C LEU A 44 -37.97 13.99 -16.65
N VAL A 45 -36.95 14.65 -17.20
CA VAL A 45 -37.10 15.62 -18.31
C VAL A 45 -37.42 14.91 -19.63
N LEU A 46 -36.79 13.77 -19.91
CA LEU A 46 -37.00 12.98 -21.14
C LEU A 46 -38.35 12.24 -21.15
N MET A 47 -38.91 11.91 -19.98
CA MET A 47 -40.19 11.22 -19.85
C MET A 47 -41.44 12.13 -19.91
N VAL A 48 -41.31 13.46 -20.04
CA VAL A 48 -42.47 14.36 -20.19
C VAL A 48 -42.85 14.48 -21.67
N PRO A 49 -43.89 13.79 -22.17
CA PRO A 49 -44.25 13.77 -23.59
C PRO A 49 -45.24 14.89 -23.92
N ASN A 50 -45.13 16.06 -23.26
CA ASN A 50 -46.11 17.13 -23.43
C ASN A 50 -45.45 18.48 -23.82
N PRO A 51 -45.48 18.85 -25.12
CA PRO A 51 -44.85 20.07 -25.63
C PRO A 51 -45.48 21.38 -25.11
N LYS A 52 -46.59 21.30 -24.37
CA LYS A 52 -47.26 22.49 -23.79
C LYS A 52 -46.67 22.93 -22.45
N ASN A 53 -45.83 22.12 -21.78
CA ASN A 53 -45.29 22.47 -20.46
C ASN A 53 -43.97 23.26 -20.58
N LYS A 54 -44.09 24.56 -20.87
CA LYS A 54 -42.96 25.50 -21.10
C LYS A 54 -41.90 25.52 -19.99
N LYS A 55 -42.24 25.08 -18.77
CA LYS A 55 -41.31 25.06 -17.62
C LYS A 55 -40.31 23.88 -17.68
N ALA A 56 -40.74 22.70 -18.11
CA ALA A 56 -39.87 21.52 -18.23
C ALA A 56 -38.84 21.69 -19.36
N TYR A 57 -39.26 22.28 -20.48
CA TYR A 57 -38.38 22.54 -21.63
C TYR A 57 -37.29 23.58 -21.33
N ARG A 58 -37.57 24.54 -20.44
CA ARG A 58 -36.57 25.53 -19.96
C ARG A 58 -35.56 24.93 -18.98
N ALA A 59 -35.90 23.84 -18.28
CA ALA A 59 -35.02 23.17 -17.33
C ALA A 59 -34.08 22.13 -17.99
N ALA A 60 -34.43 21.65 -19.19
CA ALA A 60 -33.62 20.71 -19.96
C ALA A 60 -32.18 21.21 -20.26
N PRO A 61 -31.94 22.44 -20.74
CA PRO A 61 -30.58 22.92 -20.99
C PRO A 61 -29.76 23.05 -19.71
N THR A 62 -30.36 23.47 -18.59
CA THR A 62 -29.66 23.53 -17.30
C THR A 62 -29.23 22.15 -16.81
N CYS A 63 -30.05 21.11 -17.03
CA CYS A 63 -29.68 19.73 -16.69
C CYS A 63 -28.60 19.18 -17.63
N GLY A 64 -28.66 19.52 -18.92
CA GLY A 64 -27.61 19.21 -19.89
C GLY A 64 -26.27 19.84 -19.50
N TRP A 65 -26.27 21.12 -19.08
CA TRP A 65 -25.07 21.78 -18.54
C TRP A 65 -24.54 21.12 -17.26
N PHE A 66 -25.41 20.62 -16.38
CA PHE A 66 -24.99 19.86 -15.20
C PHE A 66 -24.34 18.52 -15.56
N LEU A 67 -24.89 17.79 -16.54
CA LEU A 67 -24.29 16.54 -17.02
C LEU A 67 -22.96 16.80 -17.74
N ILE A 68 -22.86 17.87 -18.53
CA ILE A 68 -21.61 18.29 -19.17
C ILE A 68 -20.60 18.70 -18.08
N ALA A 69 -21.00 19.48 -17.08
CA ALA A 69 -20.13 19.83 -15.96
C ALA A 69 -19.69 18.59 -15.18
N ALA A 70 -20.59 17.64 -14.93
CA ALA A 70 -20.26 16.37 -14.29
C ALA A 70 -19.32 15.52 -15.17
N ALA A 71 -19.49 15.51 -16.50
CA ALA A 71 -18.62 14.80 -17.44
C ALA A 71 -17.26 15.49 -17.63
N VAL A 72 -17.20 16.82 -17.50
CA VAL A 72 -15.97 17.64 -17.55
C VAL A 72 -15.22 17.61 -16.23
N LEU A 73 -15.92 17.43 -15.10
CA LEU A 73 -15.34 17.27 -13.76
C LEU A 73 -15.06 15.79 -13.42
N SER A 74 -15.73 14.84 -14.09
CA SER A 74 -15.48 13.39 -14.02
C SER A 74 -14.03 12.95 -14.24
N PRO A 75 -13.19 13.63 -15.03
CA PRO A 75 -11.78 13.27 -15.20
C PRO A 75 -10.94 13.58 -13.95
N LEU A 76 -11.47 14.29 -12.95
CA LEU A 76 -10.79 14.53 -11.68
C LEU A 76 -10.76 13.25 -10.82
N TYR A 77 -9.97 12.26 -11.24
CA TYR A 77 -9.68 11.09 -10.41
C TYR A 77 -8.77 11.50 -9.26
N TYR A 78 -9.32 11.50 -8.04
CA TYR A 78 -8.58 11.73 -6.80
C TYR A 78 -8.12 10.39 -6.23
N GLU A 79 -6.81 10.23 -6.08
CA GLU A 79 -6.24 9.05 -5.43
C GLU A 79 -6.12 9.32 -3.93
N PHE A 80 -6.78 8.49 -3.12
CA PHE A 80 -6.77 8.61 -1.67
C PHE A 80 -5.64 7.75 -1.09
N PRO A 81 -4.77 8.31 -0.23
CA PRO A 81 -3.84 7.50 0.54
C PRO A 81 -4.63 6.71 1.56
N ASN A 82 -4.18 5.50 1.80
CA ASN A 82 -4.65 4.74 2.94
C ASN A 82 -3.59 4.86 4.03
N PRO A 83 -3.73 5.73 5.04
CA PRO A 83 -2.66 5.98 6.02
C PRO A 83 -2.23 4.73 6.79
N THR A 84 -3.02 3.65 6.75
CA THR A 84 -2.64 2.36 7.35
C THR A 84 -1.83 1.49 6.39
N PHE A 85 -2.02 1.62 5.07
CA PHE A 85 -1.56 0.64 4.09
C PHE A 85 -0.82 1.22 2.89
N SER A 86 -1.12 2.45 2.46
CA SER A 86 -0.59 3.02 1.23
C SER A 86 -0.46 4.54 1.23
N ASN A 87 0.50 4.99 0.44
CA ASN A 87 0.87 6.38 0.23
C ASN A 87 0.81 6.72 -1.26
N VAL A 88 0.51 7.98 -1.58
CA VAL A 88 0.37 8.44 -2.97
C VAL A 88 1.56 9.32 -3.34
N VAL A 89 2.11 9.08 -4.53
CA VAL A 89 3.23 9.85 -5.10
C VAL A 89 2.86 10.28 -6.51
N THR A 90 3.17 11.51 -6.86
CA THR A 90 3.11 11.99 -8.26
C THR A 90 4.49 12.26 -8.80
N PHE A 91 4.61 12.20 -10.13
CA PHE A 91 5.84 12.52 -10.83
C PHE A 91 5.62 13.79 -11.67
N GLU A 92 6.38 14.84 -11.36
CA GLU A 92 6.41 16.08 -12.13
C GLU A 92 7.85 16.40 -12.50
N ASN A 93 8.15 16.55 -13.78
CA ASN A 93 9.51 16.84 -14.29
C ASN A 93 10.58 15.85 -13.78
N GLY A 94 10.22 14.57 -13.62
CA GLY A 94 11.13 13.53 -13.11
C GLY A 94 11.34 13.55 -11.58
N VAL A 95 10.64 14.41 -10.85
CA VAL A 95 10.69 14.50 -9.39
C VAL A 95 9.47 13.80 -8.78
N ALA A 96 9.72 12.86 -7.86
CA ALA A 96 8.70 12.21 -7.07
C ALA A 96 8.26 13.11 -5.90
N THR A 97 6.95 13.38 -5.80
CA THR A 97 6.35 14.20 -4.73
C THR A 97 5.32 13.38 -3.96
N TYR A 98 5.48 13.31 -2.63
CA TYR A 98 4.57 12.60 -1.74
C TYR A 98 3.35 13.44 -1.35
N HIS A 99 2.17 12.81 -1.35
CA HIS A 99 0.89 13.44 -1.03
C HIS A 99 0.21 12.74 0.15
N PRO A 100 0.37 13.24 1.40
CA PRO A 100 -0.15 12.58 2.61
C PRO A 100 -1.68 12.57 2.71
N TYR A 101 -2.36 13.45 1.97
CA TYR A 101 -3.82 13.54 1.94
C TYR A 101 -4.43 13.05 0.63
N GLY A 102 -3.60 12.66 -0.34
CA GLY A 102 -4.00 12.34 -1.69
C GLY A 102 -3.88 13.52 -2.63
N THR A 103 -4.19 13.27 -3.89
CA THR A 103 -4.04 14.28 -4.94
C THR A 103 -4.89 13.94 -6.15
N PHE A 104 -5.27 14.97 -6.90
CA PHE A 104 -5.89 14.79 -8.21
C PHE A 104 -4.82 14.37 -9.21
N THR A 105 -5.08 13.26 -9.88
CA THR A 105 -4.12 12.59 -10.77
C THR A 105 -4.33 12.93 -12.25
N LEU A 106 -5.33 13.75 -12.57
CA LEU A 106 -5.67 14.09 -13.96
C LEU A 106 -4.46 14.63 -14.72
N GLY A 107 -4.06 13.92 -15.78
CA GLY A 107 -2.93 14.30 -16.62
C GLY A 107 -1.55 14.16 -15.95
N ARG A 108 -1.48 13.55 -14.76
CA ARG A 108 -0.23 13.34 -14.01
C ARG A 108 0.10 11.86 -13.92
N GLU A 109 1.38 11.55 -13.96
CA GLU A 109 1.85 10.22 -13.57
C GLU A 109 1.82 10.12 -12.04
N PHE A 110 1.30 9.02 -11.54
CA PHE A 110 1.23 8.75 -10.11
C PHE A 110 1.48 7.26 -9.82
N SER A 111 1.91 6.99 -8.60
CA SER A 111 2.10 5.65 -8.06
C SER A 111 1.55 5.61 -6.65
N VAL A 112 0.92 4.49 -6.33
CA VAL A 112 0.59 4.14 -4.94
C VAL A 112 1.65 3.16 -4.45
N PHE A 113 2.22 3.41 -3.28
CA PHE A 113 3.21 2.53 -2.66
C PHE A 113 2.79 2.12 -1.26
N PRO A 114 3.09 0.89 -0.82
CA PRO A 114 2.71 0.44 0.51
C PRO A 114 3.47 1.20 1.59
N CYS A 115 2.83 1.42 2.75
CA CYS A 115 3.51 1.94 3.93
C CYS A 115 4.55 0.96 4.46
N GLU A 116 4.23 -0.33 4.42
CA GLU A 116 5.04 -1.44 4.91
C GLU A 116 4.77 -2.67 4.03
N THR A 117 5.83 -3.36 3.61
CA THR A 117 5.76 -4.64 2.89
C THR A 117 6.41 -5.71 3.75
N ARG A 118 5.61 -6.68 4.23
CA ARG A 118 6.14 -7.80 5.02
C ARG A 118 6.66 -8.88 4.10
N VAL A 119 7.89 -9.32 4.33
CA VAL A 119 8.53 -10.40 3.60
C VAL A 119 9.03 -11.43 4.59
N GLU A 120 8.60 -12.67 4.40
CA GLU A 120 9.03 -13.82 5.19
C GLU A 120 10.13 -14.57 4.45
N SER A 121 11.12 -15.04 5.20
CA SER A 121 12.18 -15.91 4.71
C SER A 121 12.55 -16.92 5.78
N ALA A 122 13.04 -18.07 5.35
CA ALA A 122 13.48 -19.10 6.26
C ALA A 122 14.58 -19.95 5.64
N ILE A 123 15.45 -20.48 6.49
CA ILE A 123 16.56 -21.35 6.10
C ILE A 123 16.55 -22.63 6.94
N SER A 124 16.77 -23.75 6.27
CA SER A 124 17.00 -25.06 6.89
C SER A 124 18.49 -25.37 6.80
N PHE A 125 19.11 -25.73 7.92
CA PHE A 125 20.52 -26.13 7.91
C PHE A 125 20.65 -27.54 7.31
N LEU A 126 21.60 -27.74 6.39
CA LEU A 126 21.92 -29.08 5.90
C LEU A 126 22.70 -29.82 6.99
N THR A 127 21.99 -30.54 7.86
CA THR A 127 22.62 -31.45 8.84
C THR A 127 21.86 -32.78 8.84
N GLU A 128 22.58 -33.87 9.05
CA GLU A 128 22.05 -35.25 9.07
C GLU A 128 21.14 -35.53 10.28
N ASN A 129 21.02 -34.56 11.21
CA ASN A 129 20.22 -34.72 12.41
C ASN A 129 18.74 -34.37 12.14
N PRO A 130 17.77 -35.27 12.40
CA PRO A 130 16.33 -34.98 12.20
C PRO A 130 15.76 -33.91 13.15
N LYS A 131 16.55 -33.39 14.11
CA LYS A 131 16.18 -32.25 14.98
C LYS A 131 16.62 -30.89 14.45
N VAL A 132 17.08 -30.78 13.21
CA VAL A 132 17.53 -29.50 12.66
C VAL A 132 16.35 -28.54 12.56
N ARG A 133 16.46 -27.47 13.34
CA ARG A 133 15.47 -26.40 13.46
C ARG A 133 15.61 -25.47 12.27
N ARG A 134 14.49 -25.13 11.64
CA ARG A 134 14.44 -24.13 10.57
C ARG A 134 14.39 -22.75 11.22
N VAL A 135 15.31 -21.87 10.86
CA VAL A 135 15.27 -20.47 11.31
C VAL A 135 14.37 -19.72 10.35
N SER A 136 13.25 -19.23 10.86
CA SER A 136 12.25 -18.46 10.13
C SER A 136 12.24 -17.02 10.65
N TYR A 137 12.08 -16.04 9.77
CA TYR A 137 12.09 -14.64 10.17
C TYR A 137 11.30 -13.75 9.20
N GLU A 138 10.81 -12.65 9.74
CA GLU A 138 10.05 -11.63 9.00
C GLU A 138 10.81 -10.31 9.00
N VAL A 139 10.85 -9.67 7.83
CA VAL A 139 11.28 -8.28 7.67
C VAL A 139 10.13 -7.43 7.16
N SER A 140 10.12 -6.18 7.58
CA SER A 140 9.18 -5.18 7.11
C SER A 140 9.93 -4.12 6.33
N ALA A 141 9.67 -4.07 5.02
CA ALA A 141 10.31 -3.15 4.10
C ALA A 141 9.44 -1.90 3.87
N HIS A 142 10.07 -0.76 3.68
CA HIS A 142 9.39 0.48 3.32
C HIS A 142 10.30 1.34 2.43
N VAL A 143 9.69 2.23 1.65
CA VAL A 143 10.44 3.19 0.83
C VAL A 143 10.94 4.32 1.73
N ALA A 144 12.25 4.38 1.94
CA ALA A 144 12.90 5.40 2.79
C ALA A 144 13.30 6.65 1.98
N ASP A 145 13.63 6.49 0.70
CA ASP A 145 14.02 7.59 -0.19
C ASP A 145 13.30 7.47 -1.54
N LEU A 146 12.27 8.28 -1.73
CA LEU A 146 11.46 8.32 -2.95
C LEU A 146 12.27 8.67 -4.20
N LYS A 147 13.31 9.52 -4.06
CA LYS A 147 14.11 9.95 -5.21
C LYS A 147 14.95 8.80 -5.73
N LYS A 148 15.54 8.02 -4.83
CA LYS A 148 16.32 6.81 -5.19
C LYS A 148 15.42 5.69 -5.69
N PHE A 149 14.33 5.43 -4.98
CA PHE A 149 13.41 4.35 -5.34
C PHE A 149 12.83 4.56 -6.75
N TYR A 150 12.36 5.77 -7.04
CA TYR A 150 11.85 6.12 -8.36
C TYR A 150 12.92 6.67 -9.31
N ALA A 151 14.22 6.55 -9.00
CA ALA A 151 15.28 6.84 -9.98
C ALA A 151 15.18 5.88 -11.18
N ASN A 152 14.80 4.63 -10.91
CA ASN A 152 14.49 3.65 -11.94
C ASN A 152 13.15 4.00 -12.62
N ALA A 153 13.21 4.30 -13.92
CA ALA A 153 12.03 4.67 -14.71
C ALA A 153 10.98 3.55 -14.77
N ASP A 154 11.39 2.28 -14.71
CA ASP A 154 10.46 1.14 -14.70
C ASP A 154 9.55 1.13 -13.47
N ARG A 155 9.97 1.75 -12.36
CA ARG A 155 9.20 1.83 -11.11
C ARG A 155 8.16 2.96 -11.13
N ARG A 156 8.24 3.90 -12.09
CA ARG A 156 7.31 5.04 -12.25
C ARG A 156 6.00 4.70 -12.97
N LYS A 157 5.76 3.41 -13.26
CA LYS A 157 4.54 2.94 -13.93
C LYS A 157 3.30 3.29 -13.08
N ARG A 158 2.17 3.56 -13.74
CA ARG A 158 0.89 3.79 -13.06
C ARG A 158 0.41 2.49 -12.43
N TRP A 159 0.81 2.25 -11.19
CA TRP A 159 0.31 1.16 -10.39
C TRP A 159 -1.07 1.56 -9.85
N GLY A 160 -2.12 1.13 -10.55
CA GLY A 160 -3.50 1.36 -10.15
C GLY A 160 -3.80 0.68 -8.81
N ALA A 161 -4.68 1.31 -8.02
CA ALA A 161 -5.19 0.81 -6.75
C ALA A 161 -5.96 -0.52 -6.94
N GLY A 162 -5.25 -1.63 -7.06
CA GLY A 162 -5.85 -2.96 -7.22
C GLY A 162 -5.11 -4.07 -6.48
N SER A 163 -3.94 -3.78 -5.91
CA SER A 163 -3.16 -4.77 -5.18
C SER A 163 -3.55 -4.77 -3.70
N SER A 164 -3.94 -5.94 -3.19
CA SER A 164 -4.04 -6.18 -1.75
C SER A 164 -2.74 -5.76 -1.07
N PHE A 165 -2.79 -4.68 -0.28
CA PHE A 165 -1.63 -4.14 0.45
C PHE A 165 -1.35 -4.90 1.76
N ASP A 166 -2.16 -5.88 2.12
CA ASP A 166 -2.11 -6.59 3.42
C ASP A 166 -1.55 -8.01 3.31
N THR A 167 -0.97 -8.37 2.16
CA THR A 167 -0.41 -9.71 1.95
C THR A 167 1.05 -9.74 2.40
N THR A 168 1.36 -10.62 3.36
CA THR A 168 2.75 -11.02 3.62
C THR A 168 3.27 -11.77 2.41
N LEU A 169 4.42 -11.35 1.89
CA LEU A 169 5.06 -11.95 0.73
C LEU A 169 6.03 -13.03 1.16
N ASN A 170 5.89 -14.21 0.57
CA ASN A 170 6.87 -15.27 0.65
C ASN A 170 7.34 -15.67 -0.76
N ALA A 171 8.38 -16.48 -0.83
CA ALA A 171 8.95 -16.96 -2.08
C ALA A 171 7.93 -17.58 -3.03
N GLU A 172 7.06 -18.44 -2.50
CA GLU A 172 6.05 -19.17 -3.28
C GLU A 172 5.02 -18.22 -3.91
N MET A 173 4.63 -17.15 -3.21
CA MET A 173 3.70 -16.14 -3.73
C MET A 173 4.32 -15.30 -4.86
N LEU A 174 5.60 -14.96 -4.73
CA LEU A 174 6.35 -14.23 -5.75
C LEU A 174 6.64 -15.10 -6.99
N GLU A 175 6.94 -16.38 -6.82
CA GLU A 175 7.12 -17.34 -7.92
C GLU A 175 5.82 -17.62 -8.69
N ARG A 176 4.68 -17.65 -7.99
CA ARG A 176 3.35 -17.75 -8.62
C ARG A 176 2.90 -16.46 -9.30
N GLY A 177 3.65 -15.39 -9.15
CA GLY A 177 3.37 -14.13 -9.81
C GLY A 177 2.15 -13.37 -9.34
N ALA A 178 1.69 -13.68 -8.14
CA ALA A 178 0.45 -13.17 -7.58
C ALA A 178 0.39 -11.63 -7.49
N GLU A 179 1.55 -10.96 -7.53
CA GLU A 179 1.66 -9.51 -7.39
C GLU A 179 2.49 -8.83 -8.48
N PHE A 180 2.67 -9.49 -9.64
CA PHE A 180 3.37 -8.90 -10.76
C PHE A 180 2.65 -7.63 -11.24
N GLY A 181 3.37 -6.52 -11.18
CA GLY A 181 2.87 -5.24 -11.61
C GLY A 181 2.26 -4.39 -10.49
N THR A 182 2.86 -4.41 -9.31
CA THR A 182 2.47 -3.55 -8.18
C THR A 182 3.73 -3.05 -7.49
N THR A 183 3.67 -1.87 -6.85
CA THR A 183 4.82 -1.37 -6.06
C THR A 183 5.14 -2.30 -4.89
N HIS A 184 4.12 -2.94 -4.31
CA HIS A 184 4.25 -3.91 -3.22
C HIS A 184 5.03 -5.16 -3.66
N GLY A 185 4.64 -5.76 -4.78
CA GLY A 185 5.35 -6.90 -5.37
C GLY A 185 6.77 -6.56 -5.82
N GLU A 186 7.02 -5.35 -6.33
CA GLU A 186 8.38 -4.89 -6.67
C GLU A 186 9.29 -4.79 -5.43
N ILE A 187 8.80 -4.16 -4.35
CA ILE A 187 9.54 -4.08 -3.08
C ILE A 187 9.78 -5.50 -2.55
N GLY A 188 8.73 -6.34 -2.54
CA GLY A 188 8.82 -7.72 -2.11
C GLY A 188 9.88 -8.52 -2.87
N ARG A 189 9.95 -8.38 -4.19
CA ARG A 189 10.95 -9.06 -5.04
C ARG A 189 12.38 -8.63 -4.73
N VAL A 190 12.61 -7.32 -4.65
CA VAL A 190 13.95 -6.77 -4.37
C VAL A 190 14.42 -7.21 -2.99
N VAL A 191 13.54 -7.13 -1.98
CA VAL A 191 13.84 -7.55 -0.61
C VAL A 191 14.06 -9.06 -0.55
N LEU A 192 13.20 -9.87 -1.15
CA LEU A 192 13.33 -11.32 -1.14
C LEU A 192 14.64 -11.78 -1.79
N SER A 193 15.04 -11.18 -2.92
CA SER A 193 16.35 -11.44 -3.55
C SER A 193 17.49 -11.18 -2.58
N ALA A 194 17.47 -10.04 -1.87
CA ALA A 194 18.49 -9.71 -0.88
C ALA A 194 18.48 -10.67 0.33
N LEU A 195 17.30 -11.15 0.75
CA LEU A 195 17.19 -12.16 1.81
C LEU A 195 17.75 -13.53 1.37
N TYR A 196 17.58 -13.91 0.11
CA TYR A 196 18.20 -15.13 -0.43
C TYR A 196 19.72 -15.03 -0.44
N GLU A 197 20.27 -13.91 -0.93
CA GLU A 197 21.71 -13.66 -0.90
C GLU A 197 22.25 -13.66 0.54
N PHE A 198 21.52 -13.05 1.47
CA PHE A 198 21.87 -13.09 2.89
C PHE A 198 21.88 -14.53 3.44
N ASN A 199 20.85 -15.32 3.14
CA ASN A 199 20.77 -16.70 3.58
C ASN A 199 21.93 -17.54 3.06
N ASP A 200 22.33 -17.35 1.80
CA ASP A 200 23.44 -18.05 1.18
C ASP A 200 24.79 -17.64 1.81
N GLU A 201 25.03 -16.33 1.95
CA GLU A 201 26.29 -15.81 2.50
C GLU A 201 26.46 -16.07 4.01
N HIS A 202 25.37 -16.04 4.78
CA HIS A 202 25.38 -16.16 6.24
C HIS A 202 24.80 -17.47 6.78
N ALA A 203 24.61 -18.49 5.93
CA ALA A 203 24.06 -19.80 6.33
C ALA A 203 24.72 -20.40 7.59
N ARG A 204 26.06 -20.27 7.70
CA ARG A 204 26.80 -20.78 8.86
C ARG A 204 26.60 -19.95 10.13
N ASP A 205 26.58 -18.62 9.99
CA ASP A 205 26.36 -17.72 11.14
C ASP A 205 24.93 -17.86 11.67
N LEU A 206 23.97 -18.12 10.77
CA LEU A 206 22.57 -18.34 11.13
C LEU A 206 22.38 -19.54 12.07
N GLY A 207 23.27 -20.55 11.98
CA GLY A 207 23.25 -21.71 12.88
C GLY A 207 23.54 -21.38 14.34
N ARG A 208 24.06 -20.17 14.64
CA ARG A 208 24.31 -19.71 16.02
C ARG A 208 23.03 -19.19 16.71
N PHE A 209 21.97 -18.91 15.96
CA PHE A 209 20.70 -18.46 16.51
C PHE A 209 19.78 -19.64 16.79
N PHE A 210 19.78 -20.10 18.04
CA PHE A 210 19.06 -21.32 18.46
C PHE A 210 18.04 -21.07 19.59
N ASN A 211 17.98 -19.87 20.14
CA ASN A 211 17.02 -19.50 21.17
C ASN A 211 16.30 -18.18 20.83
N PRO A 212 15.07 -18.23 20.30
CA PRO A 212 14.32 -17.03 19.96
C PRO A 212 13.84 -16.24 21.19
N LEU A 213 13.88 -16.84 22.40
CA LEU A 213 13.52 -16.17 23.65
C LEU A 213 14.69 -15.39 24.26
N ASP A 214 15.90 -15.60 23.77
CA ASP A 214 17.10 -14.89 24.21
C ASP A 214 17.16 -13.48 23.55
N PRO A 215 17.04 -12.39 24.33
CA PRO A 215 17.06 -11.02 23.80
C PRO A 215 18.39 -10.65 23.14
N ASP A 216 19.49 -11.23 23.58
CA ASP A 216 20.82 -10.94 23.04
C ASP A 216 20.96 -11.57 21.66
N GLN A 217 20.49 -12.81 21.48
CA GLN A 217 20.42 -13.45 20.16
C GLN A 217 19.49 -12.71 19.19
N GLN A 218 18.34 -12.23 19.66
CA GLN A 218 17.44 -11.43 18.81
C GLN A 218 18.11 -10.11 18.37
N THR A 219 18.84 -9.47 19.27
CA THR A 219 19.54 -8.20 18.96
C THR A 219 20.69 -8.43 17.97
N GLU A 220 21.49 -9.47 18.20
CA GLU A 220 22.59 -9.86 17.32
C GLU A 220 22.07 -10.25 15.93
N PHE A 221 20.97 -11.02 15.86
CA PHE A 221 20.31 -11.37 14.60
C PHE A 221 19.84 -10.12 13.84
N LYS A 222 19.14 -9.20 14.51
CA LYS A 222 18.69 -7.93 13.92
C LYS A 222 19.84 -7.09 13.40
N ARG A 223 20.94 -7.04 14.13
CA ARG A 223 22.15 -6.31 13.76
C ARG A 223 22.78 -6.92 12.51
N LEU A 224 22.91 -8.25 12.46
CA LEU A 224 23.48 -8.98 11.34
C LEU A 224 22.63 -8.79 10.07
N LEU A 225 21.35 -9.15 10.13
CA LEU A 225 20.43 -9.08 8.98
C LEU A 225 20.20 -7.63 8.55
N GLY A 226 19.90 -6.75 9.51
CA GLY A 226 19.62 -5.34 9.24
C GLY A 226 20.84 -4.60 8.69
N GLY A 227 22.04 -4.90 9.18
CA GLY A 227 23.28 -4.32 8.67
C GLY A 227 23.58 -4.74 7.23
N PHE A 228 23.39 -6.02 6.92
CA PHE A 228 23.61 -6.55 5.57
C PHE A 228 22.58 -6.01 4.56
N ILE A 229 21.30 -6.20 4.84
CA ILE A 229 20.23 -5.88 3.88
C ILE A 229 20.10 -4.37 3.67
N ASN A 230 20.10 -3.56 4.74
CA ASN A 230 19.97 -2.11 4.56
C ASN A 230 21.17 -1.51 3.81
N THR A 231 22.37 -2.10 3.91
CA THR A 231 23.53 -1.64 3.14
C THR A 231 23.33 -1.87 1.64
N ARG A 232 22.80 -3.04 1.24
CA ARG A 232 22.50 -3.35 -0.17
C ARG A 232 21.35 -2.52 -0.71
N LEU A 233 20.24 -2.44 0.03
CA LEU A 233 19.01 -1.79 -0.43
C LEU A 233 19.03 -0.26 -0.37
N LYS A 234 20.04 0.34 0.27
CA LYS A 234 20.21 1.80 0.34
C LYS A 234 20.30 2.46 -1.04
N GLY A 235 20.85 1.76 -2.04
CA GLY A 235 20.91 2.21 -3.43
C GLY A 235 19.52 2.31 -4.07
N ASP A 236 18.64 1.37 -3.73
CA ASP A 236 17.24 1.32 -4.18
C ASP A 236 16.32 2.24 -3.40
N GLY A 237 16.80 2.95 -2.37
CA GLY A 237 15.95 3.80 -1.53
C GLY A 237 14.96 3.02 -0.65
N ILE A 238 15.20 1.72 -0.44
CA ILE A 238 14.40 0.85 0.42
C ILE A 238 15.15 0.66 1.75
N ALA A 239 14.40 0.66 2.85
CA ALA A 239 14.90 0.26 4.16
C ALA A 239 14.04 -0.86 4.74
N ILE A 240 14.65 -1.70 5.57
CA ILE A 240 13.97 -2.78 6.26
C ILE A 240 14.06 -2.60 7.78
N GLU A 241 13.01 -3.02 8.46
CA GLU A 241 12.98 -3.29 9.89
C GLU A 241 12.91 -4.80 10.11
N VAL A 242 13.87 -5.35 10.86
CA VAL A 242 13.89 -6.77 11.21
C VAL A 242 13.00 -7.01 12.42
N LYS A 243 12.00 -7.90 12.30
CA LYS A 243 11.06 -8.18 13.39
C LYS A 243 11.64 -9.12 14.44
N ARG A 244 11.47 -10.43 14.33
CA ARG A 244 12.08 -11.44 15.21
C ARG A 244 12.32 -12.70 14.40
N PHE A 245 13.34 -13.47 14.78
CA PHE A 245 13.46 -14.83 14.28
C PHE A 245 12.70 -15.80 15.19
N THR A 246 12.19 -16.88 14.60
CA THR A 246 11.54 -18.02 15.24
C THR A 246 12.21 -19.31 14.76
N LEU A 247 11.88 -20.41 15.44
CA LEU A 247 12.33 -21.75 15.06
C LEU A 247 11.11 -22.59 14.73
N GLU A 248 11.13 -23.20 13.55
CA GLU A 248 10.15 -24.17 13.05
C GLU A 248 10.73 -25.59 13.08
#